data_AF-A0A2N1P520-F1
#
_entry.id   AF-A0A2N1P520-F1
#
_cell.length_a   1.000
_cell.length_b   1.000
_cell.length_c   1.000
_cell.angle_alpha   90.00
_cell.angle_beta   90.00
_cell.angle_gamma   90.00
#
_symmetry.space_group_name_H-M   'P 1'
#
loop_
_entity.id
_entity.type
_entity.pdbx_description
1 polymer ?
#
loop_
_entity_poly.entity_id
_entity_poly.type
_entity_poly.pdbx_seq_one_letter_code
_entity_poly.pdbx_strand_id
1 'polypeptide(L)'
;MQTRFEVISYSIDALKRLLAKKSQPSIIARKLHSIYFENYFSELNTKVIVVEYDYIDRDFLEDYAGYYVRCFHSYDRKCARLHFFGIEFTESDFKNLLIGSSSNISALSLQDSYQGFMVIKPLPQTIIGRTCLKTYDDDNGRRYYPTIHKYETSLYGIPLSINSLPFQEQDQVVAACATSSLWSAFHRTGKLYHHQIPSPVEITRIASAIPTEFESRAFPNKGLTGTQIVHAIRAVGLEPMSVTANDEFVLKNTCWSSPKKMDT
;
A
#
# COMPACT_ATOMS: atom_id res chain seq x y z
N MET A 1 -11.12 -10.43 -26.59
CA MET A 1 -9.93 -10.94 -25.87
C MET A 1 -9.54 -9.86 -24.86
N GLN A 2 -9.70 -10.12 -23.56
CA GLN A 2 -9.43 -9.10 -22.54
C GLN A 2 -7.91 -8.85 -22.50
N THR A 3 -7.48 -7.61 -22.70
CA THR A 3 -6.06 -7.24 -22.67
C THR A 3 -5.53 -7.46 -21.26
N ARG A 4 -4.39 -8.17 -21.13
CA ARG A 4 -3.78 -8.46 -19.80
C ARG A 4 -3.15 -7.21 -19.19
N PHE A 5 -2.66 -6.31 -20.03
CA PHE A 5 -2.13 -5.01 -19.59
C PHE A 5 -2.58 -3.89 -20.52
N GLU A 6 -2.39 -2.66 -20.05
CA GLU A 6 -2.59 -1.42 -20.80
C GLU A 6 -1.45 -0.46 -20.43
N VAL A 7 -0.92 0.28 -21.41
CA VAL A 7 0.08 1.34 -21.18
C VAL A 7 -0.55 2.66 -21.56
N ILE A 8 -0.52 3.61 -20.63
CA ILE A 8 -1.21 4.90 -20.77
C ILE A 8 -0.33 6.01 -20.21
N SER A 9 -0.31 7.14 -20.91
CA SER A 9 0.31 8.36 -20.40
C SER A 9 -0.36 8.79 -19.10
N TYR A 10 0.46 9.19 -18.13
CA TYR A 10 -0.02 9.66 -16.85
C TYR A 10 -0.75 10.98 -17.00
N SER A 11 -1.96 11.02 -16.48
CA SER A 11 -2.65 12.25 -16.09
C SER A 11 -3.52 11.92 -14.89
N ILE A 12 -3.87 12.93 -14.09
CA ILE A 12 -4.76 12.72 -12.95
C ILE A 12 -6.13 12.15 -13.40
N ASP A 13 -6.61 12.57 -14.56
CA ASP A 13 -7.87 12.07 -15.13
C ASP A 13 -7.74 10.63 -15.62
N ALA A 14 -6.59 10.24 -16.17
CA ALA A 14 -6.31 8.85 -16.49
C ALA A 14 -6.31 7.98 -15.23
N LEU A 15 -5.63 8.43 -14.16
CA LEU A 15 -5.62 7.72 -12.88
C LEU A 15 -7.05 7.59 -12.30
N LYS A 16 -7.82 8.69 -12.24
CA LYS A 16 -9.22 8.66 -11.77
C LYS A 16 -10.07 7.68 -12.58
N ARG A 17 -9.90 7.64 -13.90
CA ARG A 17 -10.61 6.69 -14.79
C ARG A 17 -10.25 5.25 -14.46
N LEU A 18 -8.98 4.94 -14.19
CA LEU A 18 -8.55 3.59 -13.80
C LEU A 18 -9.13 3.19 -12.45
N LEU A 19 -9.10 4.09 -11.45
CA LEU A 19 -9.71 3.84 -10.14
C LEU A 19 -11.22 3.60 -10.27
N ALA A 20 -11.89 4.33 -11.16
CA ALA A 20 -13.30 4.18 -11.45
C ALA A 20 -13.64 2.91 -12.26
N LYS A 21 -12.69 2.19 -12.86
CA LYS A 21 -12.98 0.88 -13.50
C LYS A 21 -13.38 -0.19 -12.49
N LYS A 22 -12.94 -0.06 -11.23
CA LYS A 22 -13.18 -1.03 -10.15
C LYS A 22 -14.10 -0.49 -9.04
N SER A 23 -14.63 0.73 -9.20
CA SER A 23 -15.53 1.41 -8.26
C SER A 23 -16.46 2.36 -9.02
N GLN A 24 -17.17 3.27 -8.35
CA GLN A 24 -18.07 4.25 -8.98
C GLN A 24 -17.35 5.60 -9.17
N PRO A 25 -17.44 6.23 -10.36
CA PRO A 25 -16.80 7.53 -10.63
C PRO A 25 -17.16 8.62 -9.62
N SER A 26 -18.41 8.65 -9.15
CA SER A 26 -18.91 9.61 -8.15
C SER A 26 -18.19 9.51 -6.81
N ILE A 27 -17.76 8.31 -6.41
CA ILE A 27 -17.00 8.07 -5.19
C ILE A 27 -15.58 8.60 -5.37
N ILE A 28 -14.94 8.30 -6.50
CA ILE A 28 -13.56 8.72 -6.79
C ILE A 28 -13.43 10.24 -6.79
N ALA A 29 -14.38 10.94 -7.42
CA ALA A 29 -14.38 12.39 -7.50
C ALA A 29 -14.43 13.08 -6.12
N ARG A 30 -15.02 12.42 -5.11
CA ARG A 30 -15.15 12.96 -3.74
C ARG A 30 -13.95 12.61 -2.84
N LYS A 31 -13.04 11.74 -3.28
CA LYS A 31 -11.89 11.31 -2.46
C LYS A 31 -10.76 12.34 -2.50
N LEU A 32 -10.31 12.75 -1.31
CA LEU A 32 -9.12 13.59 -1.13
C LEU A 32 -7.83 12.94 -1.67
N HIS A 33 -7.80 11.60 -1.75
CA HIS A 33 -6.70 10.87 -2.38
C HIS A 33 -6.40 11.34 -3.80
N SER A 34 -7.40 11.80 -4.56
CA SER A 34 -7.19 12.32 -5.90
C SER A 34 -6.29 13.56 -5.91
N ILE A 35 -6.51 14.50 -4.98
CA ILE A 35 -5.70 15.71 -4.83
C ILE A 35 -4.30 15.35 -4.34
N TYR A 36 -4.20 14.41 -3.40
CA TYR A 36 -2.91 13.92 -2.92
C TYR A 36 -2.08 13.33 -4.06
N PHE A 37 -2.63 12.41 -4.85
CA PHE A 37 -1.90 11.77 -5.95
C PHE A 37 -1.57 12.72 -7.09
N GLU A 38 -2.44 13.70 -7.37
CA GLU A 38 -2.15 14.74 -8.35
C GLU A 38 -0.87 15.49 -7.99
N ASN A 39 -0.78 16.00 -6.77
CA ASN A 39 0.41 16.69 -6.28
C ASN A 39 1.62 15.75 -6.21
N TYR A 40 1.42 14.52 -5.72
CA TYR A 40 2.48 13.55 -5.51
C TYR A 40 3.17 13.15 -6.81
N PHE A 41 2.40 12.76 -7.82
CA PHE A 41 2.94 12.34 -9.11
C PHE A 41 3.38 13.52 -9.99
N SER A 42 2.87 14.72 -9.73
CA SER A 42 3.41 15.95 -10.32
C SER A 42 4.84 16.19 -9.84
N GLU A 43 5.08 16.13 -8.53
CA GLU A 43 6.43 16.28 -7.94
C GLU A 43 7.39 15.18 -8.41
N LEU A 44 6.89 13.93 -8.53
CA LEU A 44 7.68 12.83 -9.07
C LEU A 44 7.87 12.89 -10.60
N ASN A 45 7.21 13.82 -11.30
CA ASN A 45 7.23 13.92 -12.75
C ASN A 45 6.85 12.60 -13.45
N THR A 46 5.80 11.93 -12.97
CA THR A 46 5.31 10.66 -13.54
C THR A 46 4.83 10.85 -14.97
N LYS A 47 5.24 9.94 -15.86
CA LYS A 47 4.96 10.01 -17.30
C LYS A 47 4.05 8.92 -17.81
N VAL A 48 4.19 7.70 -17.29
CA VAL A 48 3.45 6.53 -17.79
C VAL A 48 2.93 5.69 -16.63
N ILE A 49 1.72 5.15 -16.83
CA ILE A 49 1.12 4.10 -16.01
C ILE A 49 1.06 2.83 -16.84
N VAL A 50 1.61 1.73 -16.32
CA VAL A 50 1.36 0.38 -16.84
C VAL A 50 0.36 -0.30 -15.93
N VAL A 51 -0.78 -0.69 -16.49
CA VAL A 51 -1.85 -1.39 -15.78
C VAL A 51 -1.66 -2.88 -15.96
N GLU A 52 -1.52 -3.60 -14.86
CA GLU A 52 -1.58 -5.05 -14.81
C GLU A 52 -2.98 -5.48 -14.34
N TYR A 53 -3.75 -6.09 -15.23
CA TYR A 53 -5.07 -6.62 -14.90
C TYR A 53 -4.97 -8.01 -14.30
N ASP A 54 -6.03 -8.44 -13.61
CA ASP A 54 -6.15 -9.77 -13.01
C ASP A 54 -5.06 -10.11 -11.99
N TYR A 55 -4.50 -9.08 -11.33
CA TYR A 55 -3.48 -9.24 -10.31
C TYR A 55 -4.08 -9.87 -9.04
N ILE A 56 -3.36 -10.82 -8.45
CA ILE A 56 -3.71 -11.43 -7.16
C ILE A 56 -2.84 -10.80 -6.08
N ASP A 57 -3.42 -9.88 -5.32
CA ASP A 57 -2.77 -9.32 -4.15
C ASP A 57 -2.96 -10.24 -2.95
N ARG A 58 -1.86 -10.57 -2.26
CA ARG A 58 -1.89 -11.48 -1.11
C ARG A 58 -2.76 -10.93 0.02
N ASP A 59 -2.57 -9.68 0.38
CA ASP A 59 -3.24 -9.10 1.55
C ASP A 59 -4.74 -8.93 1.27
N PHE A 60 -5.13 -8.50 0.06
CA PHE A 60 -6.53 -8.46 -0.33
C PHE A 60 -7.16 -9.86 -0.49
N LEU A 61 -6.42 -10.87 -0.94
CA LEU A 61 -6.94 -12.23 -1.06
C LEU A 61 -7.31 -12.80 0.31
N GLU A 62 -6.51 -12.52 1.35
CA GLU A 62 -6.84 -12.88 2.72
C GLU A 62 -8.09 -12.13 3.22
N ASP A 63 -8.18 -10.81 2.99
CA ASP A 63 -9.37 -10.03 3.32
C ASP A 63 -10.63 -10.58 2.59
N TYR A 64 -10.48 -10.97 1.33
CA TYR A 64 -11.53 -11.57 0.51
C TYR A 64 -12.03 -12.89 1.09
N ALA A 65 -11.11 -13.81 1.39
CA ALA A 65 -11.43 -15.12 1.95
C ALA A 65 -12.01 -15.01 3.37
N GLY A 66 -11.49 -14.07 4.17
CA GLY A 66 -11.90 -13.87 5.55
C GLY A 66 -13.27 -13.23 5.71
N TYR A 67 -13.69 -12.38 4.77
CA TYR A 67 -14.94 -11.62 4.88
C TYR A 67 -15.76 -11.60 3.58
N TYR A 68 -15.21 -11.08 2.48
CA TYR A 68 -16.02 -10.70 1.32
C TYR A 68 -16.66 -11.88 0.59
N VAL A 69 -16.05 -13.07 0.60
CA VAL A 69 -16.63 -14.28 -0.02
C VAL A 69 -17.93 -14.74 0.65
N ARG A 70 -18.16 -14.32 1.91
CA ARG A 70 -19.35 -14.67 2.71
C ARG A 70 -20.46 -13.63 2.61
N CYS A 71 -20.22 -12.52 1.91
CA CYS A 71 -21.22 -11.47 1.73
C CYS A 71 -22.29 -11.90 0.72
N PHE A 72 -23.51 -11.37 0.89
CA PHE A 72 -24.58 -11.56 -0.08
C PHE A 72 -24.25 -10.93 -1.45
N HIS A 73 -23.58 -9.77 -1.44
CA HIS A 73 -23.07 -9.15 -2.67
C HIS A 73 -21.84 -9.91 -3.16
N SER A 74 -21.80 -10.21 -4.46
CA SER A 74 -20.66 -10.85 -5.09
C SER A 74 -19.55 -9.83 -5.34
N TYR A 75 -18.43 -9.97 -4.63
CA TYR A 75 -17.21 -9.20 -4.85
C TYR A 75 -16.25 -9.99 -5.74
N ASP A 76 -15.52 -9.29 -6.61
CA ASP A 76 -14.41 -9.87 -7.37
C ASP A 76 -13.20 -10.05 -6.43
N ARG A 77 -12.40 -11.08 -6.67
CA ARG A 77 -11.15 -11.34 -5.93
C ARG A 77 -9.93 -10.77 -6.63
N LYS A 78 -10.05 -10.43 -7.92
CA LYS A 78 -8.93 -9.98 -8.76
C LYS A 78 -8.77 -8.46 -8.72
N CYS A 79 -7.59 -8.04 -8.30
CA CYS A 79 -7.16 -6.65 -8.30
C CYS A 79 -6.66 -6.22 -9.69
N ALA A 80 -6.40 -4.93 -9.82
CA ALA A 80 -5.47 -4.41 -10.82
C ALA A 80 -4.26 -3.84 -10.09
N ARG A 81 -3.08 -3.85 -10.71
CA ARG A 81 -1.89 -3.21 -10.17
C ARG A 81 -1.38 -2.18 -11.16
N LEU A 82 -1.28 -0.94 -10.70
CA LEU A 82 -0.73 0.17 -11.48
C LEU A 82 0.75 0.29 -11.18
N HIS A 83 1.58 0.36 -12.21
CA HIS A 83 3.00 0.65 -12.13
C HIS A 83 3.27 2.04 -12.69
N PHE A 84 4.03 2.86 -11.98
CA PHE A 84 4.31 4.24 -12.36
C PHE A 84 5.77 4.40 -12.80
N PHE A 85 5.98 5.15 -13.88
CA PHE A 85 7.30 5.36 -14.47
C PHE A 85 7.54 6.84 -14.80
N GLY A 86 8.78 7.29 -14.60
CA GLY A 86 9.23 8.65 -14.91
C GLY A 86 9.70 8.88 -16.35
N ILE A 87 9.62 7.86 -17.21
CA ILE A 87 9.97 7.95 -18.64
C ILE A 87 8.73 7.72 -19.51
N GLU A 88 8.75 8.28 -20.71
CA GLU A 88 7.71 8.10 -21.71
C GLU A 88 7.99 6.86 -22.56
N PHE A 89 6.96 6.04 -22.79
CA PHE A 89 6.99 4.91 -23.71
C PHE A 89 5.57 4.49 -24.07
N THR A 90 5.43 3.76 -25.18
CA THR A 90 4.15 3.32 -25.71
C THR A 90 3.85 1.86 -25.35
N GLU A 91 2.60 1.45 -25.55
CA GLU A 91 2.21 0.03 -25.42
C GLU A 91 3.00 -0.87 -26.37
N SER A 92 3.36 -0.38 -27.57
CA SER A 92 4.17 -1.11 -28.54
C SER A 92 5.60 -1.32 -28.04
N ASP A 93 6.21 -0.31 -27.43
CA ASP A 93 7.56 -0.43 -26.84
C ASP A 93 7.57 -1.49 -25.73
N PHE A 94 6.54 -1.48 -24.87
CA PHE A 94 6.39 -2.46 -23.81
C PHE A 94 6.14 -3.88 -24.34
N LYS A 95 5.29 -4.04 -25.37
CA LYS A 95 5.10 -5.33 -26.05
C LYS A 95 6.39 -5.86 -26.64
N ASN A 96 7.15 -5.01 -27.34
CA ASN A 96 8.42 -5.38 -27.96
C ASN A 96 9.44 -5.83 -26.92
N LEU A 97 9.49 -5.16 -25.76
CA LEU A 97 10.33 -5.57 -24.65
C LEU A 97 9.96 -6.97 -24.13
N LEU A 98 8.67 -7.27 -23.96
CA LEU A 98 8.21 -8.57 -23.45
C LEU A 98 8.53 -9.75 -24.38
N ILE A 99 8.53 -9.52 -25.70
CA ILE A 99 8.86 -10.55 -26.70
C ILE A 99 10.35 -10.62 -27.03
N GLY A 100 11.18 -9.75 -26.44
CA GLY A 100 12.63 -9.70 -26.69
C GLY A 100 13.02 -9.08 -28.04
N SER A 101 12.14 -8.29 -28.65
CA SER A 101 12.40 -7.56 -29.90
C SER A 101 13.09 -6.22 -29.63
N SER A 102 13.60 -5.57 -30.67
CA SER A 102 14.12 -4.20 -30.58
C SER A 102 13.04 -3.26 -30.04
N SER A 103 13.33 -2.62 -28.92
CA SER A 103 12.44 -1.68 -28.23
C SER A 103 13.22 -0.43 -27.82
N ASN A 104 12.52 0.70 -27.71
CA ASN A 104 13.10 1.95 -27.21
C ASN A 104 13.34 1.92 -25.70
N ILE A 105 12.83 0.90 -25.01
CA ILE A 105 13.01 0.68 -23.58
C ILE A 105 13.73 -0.64 -23.30
N SER A 106 14.44 -0.68 -22.19
CA SER A 106 15.09 -1.87 -21.65
C SER A 106 14.60 -2.15 -20.23
N ALA A 107 14.84 -3.36 -19.72
CA ALA A 107 14.54 -3.69 -18.32
C ALA A 107 15.30 -2.77 -17.33
N LEU A 108 16.53 -2.37 -17.68
CA LEU A 108 17.33 -1.43 -16.88
C LEU A 108 16.70 -0.04 -16.85
N SER A 109 16.35 0.52 -18.02
CA SER A 109 15.70 1.84 -18.08
C SER A 109 14.34 1.87 -17.37
N LEU A 110 13.60 0.75 -17.39
CA LEU A 110 12.36 0.62 -16.61
C LEU A 110 12.63 0.63 -15.11
N GLN A 111 13.64 -0.10 -14.63
CA GLN A 111 14.01 -0.11 -13.22
C GLN A 111 14.50 1.27 -12.74
N ASP A 112 15.33 1.96 -13.52
CA ASP A 112 15.88 3.27 -13.15
C ASP A 112 14.79 4.35 -13.06
N SER A 113 13.76 4.23 -13.91
CA SER A 113 12.62 5.14 -13.94
C SER A 113 11.43 4.69 -13.08
N TYR A 114 11.55 3.57 -12.37
CA TYR A 114 10.44 2.99 -11.63
C TYR A 114 10.10 3.82 -10.39
N GLN A 115 8.85 4.29 -10.33
CA GLN A 115 8.36 5.15 -9.25
C GLN A 115 7.48 4.40 -8.24
N GLY A 116 7.24 3.11 -8.47
CA GLY A 116 6.51 2.23 -7.57
C GLY A 116 5.19 1.71 -8.15
N PHE A 117 4.34 1.19 -7.28
CA PHE A 117 3.06 0.60 -7.67
C PHE A 117 1.92 0.92 -6.69
N MET A 118 0.71 0.76 -7.19
CA MET A 118 -0.55 0.87 -6.44
C MET A 118 -1.44 -0.31 -6.80
N VAL A 119 -1.90 -1.07 -5.80
CA VAL A 119 -2.93 -2.09 -5.99
C VAL A 119 -4.31 -1.44 -5.91
N ILE A 120 -5.17 -1.74 -6.88
CA ILE A 120 -6.58 -1.35 -6.90
C ILE A 120 -7.42 -2.57 -6.50
N LYS A 121 -8.06 -2.47 -5.34
CA LYS A 121 -9.00 -3.44 -4.82
C LYS A 121 -10.36 -3.30 -5.55
N PRO A 122 -11.01 -4.41 -5.92
CA PRO A 122 -12.36 -4.42 -6.50
C PRO A 122 -13.44 -4.18 -5.43
N LEU A 123 -13.32 -3.10 -4.67
CA LEU A 123 -14.23 -2.72 -3.58
C LEU A 123 -14.93 -1.40 -3.91
N PRO A 124 -16.21 -1.23 -3.49
CA PRO A 124 -16.98 -0.06 -3.85
C PRO A 124 -16.44 1.22 -3.22
N GLN A 125 -15.99 1.16 -1.96
CA GLN A 125 -15.56 2.34 -1.21
C GLN A 125 -14.05 2.42 -1.03
N THR A 126 -13.39 1.30 -0.73
CA THR A 126 -11.99 1.25 -0.29
C THR A 126 -11.13 0.60 -1.36
N ILE A 127 -10.76 1.42 -2.32
CA ILE A 127 -10.18 0.98 -3.59
C ILE A 127 -8.66 0.90 -3.55
N ILE A 128 -8.00 1.72 -2.74
CA ILE A 128 -6.53 1.77 -2.74
C ILE A 128 -6.04 0.69 -1.78
N GLY A 129 -5.46 -0.37 -2.34
CA GLY A 129 -4.79 -1.43 -1.60
C GLY A 129 -3.34 -1.07 -1.31
N ARG A 130 -2.51 -2.11 -1.18
CA ARG A 130 -1.08 -1.97 -0.96
C ARG A 130 -0.45 -1.08 -2.03
N THR A 131 0.13 0.02 -1.58
CA THR A 131 0.75 1.03 -2.42
C THR A 131 2.15 1.32 -1.91
N CYS A 132 3.14 1.18 -2.79
CA CYS A 132 4.54 1.46 -2.52
C CYS A 132 5.02 2.46 -3.58
N LEU A 133 5.31 3.70 -3.19
CA LEU A 133 5.73 4.74 -4.11
C LEU A 133 7.10 5.28 -3.69
N LYS A 134 7.89 5.73 -4.69
CA LYS A 134 9.13 6.47 -4.47
C LYS A 134 8.82 7.68 -3.60
N THR A 135 9.61 7.92 -2.56
CA THR A 135 9.50 9.14 -1.76
C THR A 135 9.88 10.36 -2.58
N TYR A 136 9.50 11.54 -2.11
CA TYR A 136 10.03 12.77 -2.68
C TYR A 136 11.55 12.84 -2.51
N ASP A 137 12.19 13.58 -3.40
CA ASP A 137 13.61 13.86 -3.32
C ASP A 137 13.91 14.74 -2.09
N ASP A 138 15.20 14.78 -1.72
CA ASP A 138 15.67 15.57 -0.57
C ASP A 138 15.28 17.05 -0.71
N ASP A 139 14.92 17.64 0.41
CA ASP A 139 14.47 19.04 0.51
C ASP A 139 15.35 19.74 1.54
N ASN A 140 16.65 19.81 1.25
CA ASN A 140 17.69 20.40 2.11
C ASN A 140 17.62 19.88 3.57
N GLY A 141 17.41 18.57 3.73
CA GLY A 141 17.31 17.93 5.05
C GLY A 141 15.96 18.10 5.78
N ARG A 142 14.98 18.81 5.21
CA ARG A 142 13.62 18.87 5.76
C ARG A 142 12.92 17.51 5.72
N ARG A 143 13.23 16.70 4.71
CA ARG A 143 12.60 15.39 4.47
C ARG A 143 13.58 14.29 4.88
N TYR A 144 13.15 13.45 5.81
CA TYR A 144 13.91 12.28 6.22
C TYR A 144 12.99 11.08 6.37
N TYR A 145 13.29 10.00 5.65
CA TYR A 145 12.45 8.81 5.54
C TYR A 145 13.17 7.57 6.10
N PRO A 146 13.42 7.47 7.41
CA PRO A 146 14.23 6.39 7.99
C PRO A 146 13.59 5.01 7.89
N THR A 147 12.27 4.96 7.70
CA THR A 147 11.47 3.73 7.71
C THR A 147 11.38 3.03 6.36
N ILE A 148 11.86 3.64 5.28
CA ILE A 148 11.80 3.01 3.95
C ILE A 148 12.74 1.82 3.84
N HIS A 149 12.40 0.88 2.97
CA HIS A 149 13.28 -0.21 2.59
C HIS A 149 12.90 -0.79 1.22
N LYS A 150 13.82 -1.58 0.65
CA LYS A 150 13.65 -2.21 -0.66
C LYS A 150 12.50 -3.22 -0.64
N TYR A 151 11.54 -2.99 -1.54
CA TYR A 151 10.48 -3.91 -1.94
C TYR A 151 10.73 -4.39 -3.35
N GLU A 152 10.59 -5.69 -3.57
CA GLU A 152 10.72 -6.31 -4.89
C GLU A 152 9.35 -6.64 -5.46
N THR A 153 9.22 -6.49 -6.77
CA THR A 153 8.00 -6.77 -7.53
C THR A 153 8.38 -7.25 -8.93
N SER A 154 7.49 -7.98 -9.58
CA SER A 154 7.72 -8.49 -10.93
C SER A 154 6.62 -8.00 -11.84
N LEU A 155 6.97 -7.32 -12.93
CA LEU A 155 6.04 -6.86 -13.96
C LEU A 155 6.21 -7.76 -15.18
N TYR A 156 5.33 -8.75 -15.35
CA TYR A 156 5.41 -9.72 -16.46
C TYR A 156 6.78 -10.41 -16.62
N GLY A 157 7.44 -10.71 -15.50
CA GLY A 157 8.77 -11.34 -15.49
C GLY A 157 9.94 -10.36 -15.46
N ILE A 158 9.69 -9.04 -15.59
CA ILE A 158 10.70 -8.01 -15.40
C ILE A 158 10.84 -7.75 -13.89
N PRO A 159 12.00 -8.04 -13.28
CA PRO A 159 12.23 -7.75 -11.87
C PRO A 159 12.35 -6.24 -11.69
N LEU A 160 11.52 -5.69 -10.80
CA LEU A 160 11.52 -4.28 -10.41
C LEU A 160 11.65 -4.19 -8.89
N SER A 161 12.18 -3.07 -8.41
CA SER A 161 12.31 -2.81 -7.00
C SER A 161 12.21 -1.33 -6.66
N ILE A 162 11.72 -1.04 -5.46
CA ILE A 162 11.53 0.34 -4.98
C ILE A 162 11.80 0.42 -3.48
N ASN A 163 12.44 1.49 -3.04
CA ASN A 163 12.55 1.82 -1.62
C ASN A 163 11.30 2.61 -1.19
N SER A 164 10.47 2.05 -0.33
CA SER A 164 9.21 2.66 0.13
C SER A 164 8.87 2.19 1.54
N LEU A 165 7.83 2.77 2.12
CA LEU A 165 7.00 2.13 3.14
C LEU A 165 5.60 1.90 2.54
N PRO A 166 5.01 0.70 2.61
CA PRO A 166 3.70 0.44 2.05
C PRO A 166 2.64 1.15 2.88
N PHE A 167 1.67 1.73 2.19
CA PHE A 167 0.42 2.19 2.78
C PHE A 167 -0.77 1.58 2.05
N GLN A 168 -1.94 1.69 2.65
CA GLN A 168 -3.22 1.29 2.07
C GLN A 168 -4.31 2.24 2.56
N GLU A 169 -5.39 2.37 1.79
CA GLU A 169 -6.55 3.14 2.24
C GLU A 169 -7.27 2.42 3.38
N GLN A 170 -7.60 3.17 4.44
CA GLN A 170 -8.39 2.67 5.55
C GLN A 170 -9.78 2.25 5.10
N ASP A 171 -10.26 1.12 5.62
CA ASP A 171 -11.60 0.59 5.40
C ASP A 171 -12.40 0.58 6.70
N GLN A 172 -13.72 0.70 6.63
CA GLN A 172 -14.60 0.60 7.81
C GLN A 172 -15.00 -0.83 8.16
N VAL A 173 -14.64 -1.82 7.34
CA VAL A 173 -15.08 -3.20 7.51
C VAL A 173 -13.97 -4.10 8.06
N VAL A 174 -12.85 -4.20 7.35
CA VAL A 174 -11.76 -5.14 7.68
C VAL A 174 -10.52 -4.42 8.24
N ALA A 175 -10.21 -3.24 7.71
CA ALA A 175 -8.98 -2.51 7.98
C ALA A 175 -9.26 -1.10 8.52
N ALA A 176 -9.85 -1.02 9.72
CA ALA A 176 -10.05 0.24 10.43
C ALA A 176 -8.70 0.96 10.67
N CYS A 177 -8.75 2.23 11.06
CA CYS A 177 -7.56 3.10 11.14
C CYS A 177 -6.38 2.48 11.92
N ALA A 178 -6.66 1.82 13.06
CA ALA A 178 -5.67 1.14 13.88
C ALA A 178 -5.04 -0.05 13.15
N THR A 179 -5.84 -0.86 12.46
CA THR A 179 -5.38 -2.01 11.67
C THR A 179 -4.46 -1.56 10.54
N SER A 180 -4.85 -0.54 9.77
CA SER A 180 -4.01 -0.03 8.66
C SER A 180 -2.70 0.58 9.16
N SER A 181 -2.74 1.27 10.32
CA SER A 181 -1.54 1.83 10.96
C SER A 181 -0.59 0.74 11.45
N LEU A 182 -1.12 -0.28 12.12
CA LEU A 182 -0.37 -1.46 12.55
C LEU A 182 0.25 -2.19 11.36
N TRP A 183 -0.50 -2.38 10.27
CA TRP A 183 -0.01 -3.04 9.07
C TRP A 183 1.20 -2.31 8.47
N SER A 184 1.14 -0.98 8.33
CA SER A 184 2.28 -0.18 7.85
C SER A 184 3.46 -0.23 8.82
N ALA A 185 3.22 -0.21 10.14
CA ALA A 185 4.27 -0.37 11.14
C ALA A 185 4.94 -1.76 11.03
N PHE A 186 4.14 -2.82 10.90
CA PHE A 186 4.62 -4.20 10.75
C PHE A 186 5.42 -4.43 9.48
N HIS A 187 5.12 -3.72 8.40
CA HIS A 187 5.97 -3.73 7.21
C HIS A 187 7.39 -3.23 7.51
N ARG A 188 7.56 -2.22 8.38
CA ARG A 188 8.89 -1.78 8.80
C ARG A 188 9.50 -2.73 9.83
N THR A 189 8.77 -3.02 10.91
CA THR A 189 9.31 -3.80 12.04
C THR A 189 9.56 -5.25 11.67
N GLY A 190 8.79 -5.82 10.74
CA GLY A 190 8.96 -7.20 10.26
C GLY A 190 10.32 -7.40 9.59
N LYS A 191 10.82 -6.38 8.87
CA LYS A 191 12.17 -6.42 8.31
C LYS A 191 13.26 -6.20 9.37
N LEU A 192 13.01 -5.34 10.35
CA LEU A 192 13.99 -4.97 11.37
C LEU A 192 14.18 -6.07 12.44
N TYR A 193 13.10 -6.73 12.83
CA TYR A 193 13.04 -7.71 13.91
C TYR A 193 12.67 -9.13 13.42
N HIS A 194 12.60 -9.33 12.11
CA HIS A 194 12.37 -10.64 11.48
C HIS A 194 11.09 -11.37 11.89
N HIS A 195 10.00 -10.63 12.10
CA HIS A 195 8.69 -11.22 12.37
C HIS A 195 7.79 -11.26 11.13
N GLN A 196 6.74 -12.08 11.17
CA GLN A 196 5.74 -12.16 10.10
C GLN A 196 4.95 -10.85 9.99
N ILE A 197 4.54 -10.51 8.76
CA ILE A 197 3.71 -9.34 8.48
C ILE A 197 2.28 -9.84 8.22
N PRO A 198 1.39 -9.84 9.23
CA PRO A 198 0.01 -10.28 9.07
C PRO A 198 -0.76 -9.36 8.12
N SER A 199 -1.72 -9.95 7.40
CA SER A 199 -2.70 -9.22 6.59
C SER A 199 -3.66 -8.39 7.47
N PRO A 200 -4.38 -7.41 6.90
CA PRO A 200 -5.31 -6.57 7.68
C PRO A 200 -6.38 -7.38 8.41
N VAL A 201 -7.00 -8.37 7.74
CA VAL A 201 -7.96 -9.28 8.38
C VAL A 201 -7.34 -10.08 9.53
N GLU A 202 -6.09 -10.53 9.41
CA GLU A 202 -5.41 -11.25 10.49
C GLU A 202 -5.13 -10.34 11.68
N ILE A 203 -4.65 -9.12 11.44
CA ILE A 203 -4.42 -8.12 12.49
C ILE A 203 -5.70 -7.86 13.26
N THR A 204 -6.82 -7.59 12.57
CA THR A 204 -8.11 -7.35 13.22
C THR A 204 -8.58 -8.59 14.00
N ARG A 205 -8.41 -9.80 13.45
CA ARG A 205 -8.80 -11.04 14.14
C ARG A 205 -7.99 -11.29 15.41
N ILE A 206 -6.68 -11.09 15.35
CA ILE A 206 -5.78 -11.19 16.50
C ILE A 206 -6.17 -10.17 17.55
N ALA A 207 -6.33 -8.91 17.16
CA ALA A 207 -6.68 -7.82 18.06
C ALA A 207 -8.03 -8.08 18.77
N SER A 208 -9.03 -8.55 18.03
CA SER A 208 -10.36 -8.89 18.56
C SER A 208 -10.44 -10.19 19.37
N ALA A 209 -9.33 -10.94 19.52
CA ALA A 209 -9.29 -12.09 20.42
C ALA A 209 -9.43 -11.67 21.90
N ILE A 210 -9.10 -10.41 22.22
CA ILE A 210 -9.42 -9.80 23.50
C ILE A 210 -10.83 -9.17 23.41
N PRO A 211 -11.82 -9.72 24.13
CA PRO A 211 -13.15 -9.13 24.20
C PRO A 211 -13.11 -7.78 24.90
N THR A 212 -13.89 -6.82 24.42
CA THR A 212 -14.19 -5.58 25.15
C THR A 212 -15.62 -5.68 25.67
N GLU A 213 -15.96 -4.92 26.72
CA GLU A 213 -17.28 -5.00 27.38
C GLU A 213 -18.46 -4.73 26.42
N PHE A 214 -18.22 -4.08 25.27
CA PHE A 214 -19.26 -3.66 24.34
C PHE A 214 -19.11 -4.19 22.90
N GLU A 215 -18.01 -4.90 22.55
CA GLU A 215 -17.79 -5.43 21.21
C GLU A 215 -17.66 -6.96 21.22
N SER A 216 -18.64 -7.63 20.62
CA SER A 216 -18.74 -9.10 20.60
C SER A 216 -18.31 -9.74 19.27
N ARG A 217 -17.95 -8.95 18.24
CA ARG A 217 -17.61 -9.44 16.90
C ARG A 217 -16.30 -8.85 16.39
N ALA A 218 -15.50 -9.68 15.73
CA ALA A 218 -14.27 -9.27 15.06
C ALA A 218 -14.52 -8.49 13.74
N PHE A 219 -15.62 -8.79 13.05
CA PHE A 219 -16.01 -8.13 11.80
C PHE A 219 -17.52 -7.92 11.72
N PRO A 220 -18.00 -6.78 11.19
CA PRO A 220 -17.27 -5.52 10.96
C PRO A 220 -16.91 -4.86 12.30
N ASN A 221 -15.79 -4.14 12.34
CA ASN A 221 -15.35 -3.43 13.53
C ASN A 221 -15.21 -1.92 13.27
N LYS A 222 -15.63 -1.08 14.22
CA LYS A 222 -15.49 0.39 14.19
C LYS A 222 -14.06 0.85 14.50
N GLY A 223 -13.23 0.01 15.11
CA GLY A 223 -11.83 0.35 15.43
C GLY A 223 -11.23 -0.61 16.47
N LEU A 224 -9.97 -0.40 16.83
CA LEU A 224 -9.32 -1.16 17.89
C LEU A 224 -9.10 -0.26 19.10
N THR A 225 -9.37 -0.80 20.29
CA THR A 225 -9.00 -0.16 21.57
C THR A 225 -7.48 -0.22 21.77
N GLY A 226 -6.95 0.64 22.66
CA GLY A 226 -5.51 0.63 22.99
C GLY A 226 -5.02 -0.75 23.46
N THR A 227 -5.83 -1.47 24.24
CA THR A 227 -5.52 -2.84 24.70
C THR A 227 -5.45 -3.83 23.54
N GLN A 228 -6.36 -3.74 22.58
CA GLN A 228 -6.37 -4.59 21.39
C GLN A 228 -5.17 -4.28 20.47
N ILE A 229 -4.78 -3.01 20.35
CA ILE A 229 -3.56 -2.60 19.63
C ILE A 229 -2.32 -3.21 20.29
N VAL A 230 -2.18 -3.08 21.61
CA VAL A 230 -1.08 -3.68 22.38
C VAL A 230 -1.01 -5.19 22.17
N HIS A 231 -2.17 -5.86 22.17
CA HIS A 231 -2.24 -7.30 21.94
C HIS A 231 -1.79 -7.70 20.54
N ALA A 232 -2.21 -6.97 19.51
CA ALA A 232 -1.77 -7.22 18.14
C ALA A 232 -0.26 -7.06 17.97
N ILE A 233 0.35 -6.07 18.64
CA ILE A 233 1.81 -5.87 18.63
C ILE A 233 2.53 -7.03 19.33
N ARG A 234 2.01 -7.50 20.48
CA ARG A 234 2.56 -8.67 21.18
C ARG A 234 2.49 -9.95 20.37
N ALA A 235 1.42 -10.13 19.60
CA ALA A 235 1.23 -11.33 18.80
C ALA A 235 2.28 -11.51 17.70
N VAL A 236 2.92 -10.42 17.23
CA VAL A 236 4.05 -10.49 16.29
C VAL A 236 5.41 -10.57 17.00
N GLY A 237 5.43 -10.73 18.33
CA GLY A 237 6.65 -10.89 19.13
C GLY A 237 7.34 -9.59 19.55
N LEU A 238 6.63 -8.45 19.49
CA LEU A 238 7.13 -7.15 19.94
C LEU A 238 6.55 -6.78 21.31
N GLU A 239 7.30 -6.02 22.11
CA GLU A 239 6.84 -5.51 23.41
C GLU A 239 6.49 -4.02 23.35
N PRO A 240 5.19 -3.66 23.29
CA PRO A 240 4.76 -2.27 23.19
C PRO A 240 4.79 -1.56 24.55
N MET A 241 5.14 -0.28 24.54
CA MET A 241 4.95 0.64 25.67
C MET A 241 3.87 1.66 25.32
N SER A 242 2.83 1.74 26.15
CA SER A 242 1.80 2.77 26.02
C SER A 242 2.24 4.02 26.77
N VAL A 243 2.30 5.15 26.07
CA VAL A 243 2.69 6.44 26.65
C VAL A 243 1.57 7.43 26.39
N THR A 244 1.12 8.11 27.44
CA THR A 244 0.12 9.17 27.29
C THR A 244 0.80 10.45 26.82
N ALA A 245 0.24 11.07 25.78
CA ALA A 245 0.70 12.31 25.18
C ALA A 245 0.38 13.57 26.03
N ASN A 246 0.59 13.49 27.35
CA ASN A 246 0.31 14.61 28.26
C ASN A 246 1.51 15.55 28.41
N ASP A 247 2.70 15.12 27.99
CA ASP A 247 3.94 15.87 28.12
C ASP A 247 4.78 15.73 26.84
N GLU A 248 5.01 16.87 26.18
CA GLU A 248 5.79 16.97 24.94
C GLU A 248 7.24 16.48 25.14
N PHE A 249 7.82 16.69 26.33
CA PHE A 249 9.18 16.25 26.63
C PHE A 249 9.27 14.72 26.72
N VAL A 250 8.27 14.08 27.32
CA VAL A 250 8.19 12.60 27.38
C VAL A 250 8.04 12.04 25.97
N LEU A 251 7.20 12.63 25.13
CA LEU A 251 7.04 12.22 23.73
C LEU A 251 8.34 12.35 22.93
N LYS A 252 9.03 13.50 23.00
CA LYS A 252 10.31 13.70 22.30
C LYS A 252 11.34 12.70 22.79
N ASN A 253 11.54 12.55 24.10
CA ASN A 253 12.53 11.63 24.64
C ASN A 253 12.23 10.18 24.27
N THR A 254 10.97 9.76 24.25
CA THR A 254 10.59 8.38 23.90
C THR A 254 10.77 8.11 22.40
N CYS A 255 10.42 9.05 21.53
CA CYS A 255 10.60 8.91 20.08
C CYS A 255 12.09 8.93 19.65
N TRP A 256 12.94 9.70 20.34
CA TRP A 256 14.36 9.87 20.00
C TRP A 256 15.32 8.94 20.75
N SER A 257 14.86 8.21 21.77
CA SER A 257 15.70 7.30 22.57
C SER A 257 15.95 5.94 21.93
N SER A 258 15.30 5.61 20.81
CA SER A 258 15.70 4.43 20.03
C SER A 258 17.07 4.68 19.39
N PRO A 259 18.08 3.82 19.61
CA PRO A 259 19.45 4.12 19.27
C PRO A 259 19.56 4.38 17.77
N LYS A 260 20.10 5.55 17.41
CA LYS A 260 20.81 5.69 16.14
C LYS A 260 21.75 4.50 16.06
N LYS A 261 21.58 3.60 15.08
CA LYS A 261 22.68 2.72 14.71
C LYS A 261 23.87 3.65 14.50
N MET A 262 24.86 3.54 15.39
CA MET A 262 26.19 4.04 15.10
C MET A 262 26.62 3.25 13.87
N ASP A 263 26.63 3.91 12.73
CA ASP A 263 27.29 3.37 11.54
C ASP A 263 28.74 3.10 11.94
N THR A 264 29.11 1.82 11.86
CA THR A 264 30.50 1.34 11.90
C THR A 264 30.86 0.90 10.51
#